data_AF-A0A9E7PJR3-F1
#
_entry.id   AF-A0A9E7PJR3-F1
#
_cell.length_a   1.000
_cell.length_b   1.000
_cell.length_c   1.000
_cell.angle_alpha   90.00
_cell.angle_beta   90.00
_cell.angle_gamma   90.00
#
_symmetry.space_group_name_H-M   'P 1'
#
loop_
_entity.id
_entity.type
_entity.pdbx_description
1 polymer ?
#
loop_
_entity_poly.entity_id
_entity_poly.type
_entity_poly.pdbx_seq_one_letter_code
_entity_poly.pdbx_strand_id
1 'polypeptide(L)'
;MRSLILFISLVLVGLVLIAGCTETTPEVQVTPAVTAAPTPAATPMATVVSSQTVSPTAVQTPERAMNYIDSTFTLGRMHGVMLEAIEEALAYPVLKDPVEKADFESKIKDFDLLAIMFEKQAGLDRPENADLKASYESIISKKNDLVADAMNFFAVYEKNGTVIYEDVIVFEDSIDGFTSEFGPFTKNYFAMVSKEDLDNNRHAAAAFDLLSMHHYMIESVEEAFGYVLLNESIEKEEFAANIEKFDDAANAFVIDDYLGEYENKAKLAAYTSVMSAKGRMENAAYVMFAEFEIDGMVSENALDAFEKEVDSLTMAYDKLLEEVLKDL
;
A
#
# COMPACT_ATOMS: atom_id res chain seq x y z
N MET A 1 -0.81 -25.22 -48.34
CA MET A 1 -1.69 -24.61 -49.38
C MET A 1 -3.11 -24.61 -48.83
N ARG A 2 -3.85 -23.51 -49.00
CA ARG A 2 -5.07 -23.14 -48.24
C ARG A 2 -4.76 -22.76 -46.79
N SER A 3 -5.36 -21.75 -46.16
CA SER A 3 -6.02 -20.50 -46.55
C SER A 3 -6.89 -20.10 -45.36
N LEU A 4 -6.86 -18.81 -44.98
CA LEU A 4 -8.07 -18.07 -44.60
C LEU A 4 -8.85 -18.57 -43.35
N ILE A 5 -8.37 -18.23 -42.15
CA ILE A 5 -9.19 -17.53 -41.13
C ILE A 5 -8.31 -16.41 -40.55
N LEU A 6 -8.60 -15.20 -40.98
CA LEU A 6 -8.06 -13.92 -40.49
C LEU A 6 -9.14 -12.90 -40.91
N PHE A 7 -9.48 -11.95 -40.03
CA PHE A 7 -10.70 -11.11 -39.97
C PHE A 7 -11.84 -11.64 -39.10
N ILE A 8 -12.46 -10.70 -38.36
CA ILE A 8 -13.42 -10.86 -37.25
C ILE A 8 -12.69 -11.36 -35.98
N SER A 9 -12.39 -10.56 -34.96
CA SER A 9 -12.99 -9.29 -34.51
C SER A 9 -11.95 -8.25 -34.08
N LEU A 10 -11.95 -7.07 -34.73
CA LEU A 10 -11.18 -5.90 -34.30
C LEU A 10 -11.98 -4.62 -34.63
N VAL A 11 -13.23 -4.57 -34.11
CA VAL A 11 -14.12 -3.40 -34.13
C VAL A 11 -15.05 -3.46 -32.91
N LEU A 12 -14.55 -3.08 -31.73
CA LEU A 12 -15.30 -2.39 -30.66
C LEU A 12 -14.30 -1.92 -29.59
N VAL A 13 -14.59 -0.78 -28.94
CA VAL A 13 -13.71 0.06 -28.10
C VAL A 13 -12.84 1.03 -28.91
N GLY A 14 -13.51 2.02 -29.51
CA GLY A 14 -12.89 3.10 -30.28
C GLY A 14 -13.82 4.30 -30.39
N LEU A 15 -14.44 4.69 -29.26
CA LEU A 15 -15.29 5.88 -29.09
C LEU A 15 -15.74 5.98 -27.62
N VAL A 16 -14.99 6.69 -26.77
CA VAL A 16 -15.43 7.72 -25.81
C VAL A 16 -14.16 8.30 -25.18
N LEU A 17 -13.70 9.44 -25.67
CA LEU A 17 -12.97 10.42 -24.86
C LEU A 17 -13.44 11.81 -25.30
N ILE A 18 -13.70 12.66 -24.31
CA ILE A 18 -14.71 13.72 -24.42
C ILE A 18 -14.07 15.02 -24.91
N ALA A 19 -14.63 15.58 -25.98
CA ALA A 19 -14.50 17.01 -26.28
C ALA A 19 -15.55 17.79 -25.48
N GLY A 20 -15.17 18.84 -24.75
CA GLY A 20 -16.17 19.63 -24.01
C GLY A 20 -15.67 20.64 -22.98
N CYS A 21 -14.80 21.58 -23.34
CA CYS A 21 -14.76 22.86 -22.64
C CYS A 21 -15.97 23.71 -23.07
N THR A 22 -16.74 24.30 -22.14
CA THR A 22 -17.23 25.70 -22.23
C THR A 22 -17.98 26.17 -20.97
N GLU A 23 -17.55 27.35 -20.53
CA GLU A 23 -18.00 28.35 -19.55
C GLU A 23 -19.50 28.71 -19.33
N THR A 24 -19.69 29.54 -18.29
CA THR A 24 -20.78 30.55 -18.00
C THR A 24 -22.06 30.20 -17.20
N THR A 25 -22.01 30.54 -15.90
CA THR A 25 -22.90 31.39 -15.04
C THR A 25 -24.10 32.18 -15.63
N PRO A 26 -24.95 32.88 -14.81
CA PRO A 26 -25.41 32.68 -13.40
C PRO A 26 -26.95 32.90 -13.22
N GLU A 27 -27.51 32.87 -11.99
CA GLU A 27 -28.72 33.58 -11.45
C GLU A 27 -29.24 32.86 -10.16
N VAL A 28 -29.95 33.41 -9.16
CA VAL A 28 -30.28 34.80 -8.74
C VAL A 28 -30.60 34.84 -7.22
N GLN A 29 -30.52 36.01 -6.58
CA GLN A 29 -30.86 36.24 -5.16
C GLN A 29 -32.37 36.19 -4.87
N VAL A 30 -32.78 35.78 -3.66
CA VAL A 30 -33.94 36.39 -2.98
C VAL A 30 -33.71 36.51 -1.45
N THR A 31 -33.80 37.74 -0.94
CA THR A 31 -33.95 38.04 0.50
C THR A 31 -35.16 38.96 0.69
N PRO A 32 -35.99 38.72 1.71
CA PRO A 32 -36.65 39.81 2.44
C PRO A 32 -36.41 39.66 3.96
N ALA A 33 -35.84 40.64 4.67
CA ALA A 33 -36.37 41.98 4.98
C ALA A 33 -37.14 42.04 6.33
N VAL A 34 -36.39 42.47 7.34
CA VAL A 34 -36.74 43.21 8.57
C VAL A 34 -38.22 43.60 8.78
N THR A 35 -38.74 43.40 10.00
CA THR A 35 -39.67 44.37 10.62
C THR A 35 -39.47 44.44 12.14
N ALA A 36 -39.64 45.62 12.73
CA ALA A 36 -39.25 45.94 14.11
C ALA A 36 -40.43 45.90 15.12
N ALA A 37 -40.08 46.07 16.41
CA ALA A 37 -40.91 45.98 17.61
C ALA A 37 -42.13 46.94 17.68
N PRO A 38 -43.00 46.80 18.71
CA PRO A 38 -42.76 47.61 19.93
C PRO A 38 -43.08 46.94 21.29
N THR A 39 -42.33 47.33 22.32
CA THR A 39 -42.64 47.19 23.76
C THR A 39 -43.67 48.27 24.21
N PRO A 40 -44.38 48.14 25.36
CA PRO A 40 -43.82 48.12 26.74
C PRO A 40 -44.43 46.96 27.59
N ALA A 41 -44.42 46.86 28.94
CA ALA A 41 -44.09 47.79 30.03
C ALA A 41 -43.73 47.07 31.37
N ALA A 42 -43.34 47.88 32.37
CA ALA A 42 -43.52 47.71 33.83
C ALA A 42 -42.81 46.57 34.59
N THR A 43 -41.75 46.96 35.31
CA THR A 43 -41.11 46.28 36.45
C THR A 43 -42.03 46.27 37.71
N PRO A 44 -41.78 45.41 38.71
CA PRO A 44 -40.98 45.90 39.85
C PRO A 44 -39.89 44.94 40.34
N MET A 45 -38.95 45.49 41.11
CA MET A 45 -37.71 44.81 41.54
C MET A 45 -37.96 43.82 42.70
N ALA A 46 -37.23 42.71 42.67
CA ALA A 46 -36.92 41.91 43.85
C ALA A 46 -35.43 41.52 43.83
N THR A 47 -34.64 42.11 44.72
CA THR A 47 -33.22 41.76 44.88
C THR A 47 -33.10 40.43 45.62
N VAL A 48 -32.55 39.40 44.98
CA VAL A 48 -32.18 38.13 45.63
C VAL A 48 -30.71 37.84 45.35
N VAL A 49 -30.04 37.33 46.38
CA VAL A 49 -28.58 37.20 46.47
C VAL A 49 -28.05 36.03 45.62
N SER A 50 -26.82 36.21 45.15
CA SER A 50 -25.99 35.25 44.42
C SER A 50 -26.21 33.77 44.76
N SER A 51 -26.38 32.98 43.71
CA SER A 51 -25.96 31.58 43.66
C SER A 51 -25.60 31.27 42.21
N GLN A 52 -24.35 31.51 41.84
CA GLN A 52 -23.82 31.02 40.56
C GLN A 52 -23.77 29.50 40.65
N THR A 53 -24.78 28.81 40.11
CA THR A 53 -24.64 27.43 39.67
C THR A 53 -23.64 27.43 38.52
N VAL A 54 -22.37 27.25 38.87
CA VAL A 54 -21.35 26.80 37.94
C VAL A 54 -21.80 25.41 37.50
N SER A 55 -22.37 25.30 36.30
CA SER A 55 -22.52 24.00 35.64
C SER A 55 -21.15 23.32 35.69
N PRO A 56 -21.04 22.05 36.10
CA PRO A 56 -19.76 21.37 36.06
C PRO A 56 -19.30 21.41 34.61
N THR A 57 -18.22 22.15 34.35
CA THR A 57 -17.48 22.04 33.09
C THR A 57 -17.25 20.55 32.90
N ALA A 58 -17.77 19.99 31.81
CA ALA A 58 -17.47 18.62 31.48
C ALA A 58 -15.95 18.52 31.45
N VAL A 59 -15.39 17.75 32.39
CA VAL A 59 -13.99 17.36 32.30
C VAL A 59 -13.97 16.47 31.08
N GLN A 60 -13.61 17.07 29.94
CA GLN A 60 -13.00 16.34 28.85
C GLN A 60 -11.77 15.69 29.47
N THR A 61 -11.98 14.46 29.95
CA THR A 61 -10.89 13.49 30.10
C THR A 61 -10.12 13.61 28.80
N PRO A 62 -8.80 13.86 28.82
CA PRO A 62 -8.06 14.01 27.59
C PRO A 62 -8.24 12.71 26.82
N GLU A 63 -9.07 12.77 25.79
CA GLU A 63 -9.17 11.75 24.77
C GLU A 63 -7.76 11.65 24.24
N ARG A 64 -7.07 10.58 24.62
CA ARG A 64 -5.70 10.36 24.19
C ARG A 64 -5.82 9.99 22.72
N ALA A 65 -5.80 11.04 21.90
CA ALA A 65 -5.94 10.98 20.46
C ALA A 65 -5.14 9.78 19.96
N MET A 66 -5.82 8.91 19.22
CA MET A 66 -5.13 7.86 18.50
C MET A 66 -4.06 8.57 17.67
N ASN A 67 -2.79 8.20 17.83
CA ASN A 67 -1.78 8.72 16.92
C ASN A 67 -1.88 7.92 15.63
N TYR A 68 -2.94 8.22 14.86
CA TYR A 68 -3.26 7.55 13.62
C TYR A 68 -2.05 7.55 12.68
N ILE A 69 -1.32 8.67 12.63
CA ILE A 69 -0.08 8.85 11.87
C ILE A 69 0.96 7.76 12.25
N ASP A 70 1.37 7.64 13.52
CA ASP A 70 2.32 6.60 13.96
C ASP A 70 1.84 5.18 13.61
N SER A 71 0.58 4.88 13.93
CA SER A 71 0.02 3.54 13.69
C SER A 71 -0.06 3.20 12.21
N THR A 72 -0.34 4.18 11.35
CA THR A 72 -0.40 4.01 9.91
C THR A 72 0.98 3.74 9.33
N PHE A 73 2.04 4.42 9.78
CA PHE A 73 3.40 4.10 9.33
C PHE A 73 3.83 2.70 9.76
N THR A 74 3.52 2.28 10.98
CA THR A 74 3.75 0.90 11.40
C THR A 74 2.96 -0.09 10.53
N LEU A 75 1.69 0.20 10.22
CA LEU A 75 0.86 -0.65 9.37
C LEU A 75 1.40 -0.77 7.94
N GLY A 76 1.82 0.34 7.34
CA GLY A 76 2.40 0.36 6.00
C GLY A 76 3.74 -0.38 5.93
N ARG A 77 4.59 -0.24 6.96
CA ARG A 77 5.82 -1.05 7.08
C ARG A 77 5.51 -2.53 7.30
N MET A 78 4.49 -2.84 8.08
CA MET A 78 4.03 -4.22 8.29
C MET A 78 3.52 -4.85 6.98
N HIS A 79 2.89 -4.06 6.11
CA HIS A 79 2.52 -4.48 4.76
C HIS A 79 3.74 -4.73 3.89
N GLY A 80 4.68 -3.77 3.82
CA GLY A 80 5.91 -3.92 3.04
C GLY A 80 6.72 -5.16 3.42
N VAL A 81 7.03 -5.32 4.70
CA VAL A 81 7.82 -6.46 5.21
C VAL A 81 7.17 -7.82 4.92
N MET A 82 5.84 -7.90 4.84
CA MET A 82 5.18 -9.16 4.49
C MET A 82 5.23 -9.46 2.99
N LEU A 83 5.07 -8.43 2.15
CA LEU A 83 5.23 -8.60 0.71
C LEU A 83 6.67 -8.98 0.38
N GLU A 84 7.66 -8.34 1.01
CA GLU A 84 9.08 -8.76 0.94
C GLU A 84 9.24 -10.23 1.39
N ALA A 85 8.57 -10.68 2.45
CA ALA A 85 8.61 -12.10 2.81
C ALA A 85 8.03 -13.00 1.70
N ILE A 86 6.89 -12.64 1.10
CA ILE A 86 6.27 -13.43 0.02
C ILE A 86 7.25 -13.59 -1.15
N GLU A 87 7.90 -12.51 -1.54
CA GLU A 87 8.93 -12.46 -2.57
C GLU A 87 10.08 -13.44 -2.25
N GLU A 88 10.71 -13.31 -1.08
CA GLU A 88 11.82 -14.19 -0.61
C GLU A 88 11.44 -15.68 -0.62
N ALA A 89 10.17 -16.00 -0.34
CA ALA A 89 9.65 -17.37 -0.39
C ALA A 89 9.51 -17.92 -1.82
N LEU A 90 9.12 -17.08 -2.78
CA LEU A 90 9.04 -17.44 -4.20
C LEU A 90 10.44 -17.52 -4.83
N ALA A 91 11.35 -16.63 -4.43
CA ALA A 91 12.74 -16.60 -4.87
C ALA A 91 13.53 -17.85 -4.44
N TYR A 92 13.34 -18.33 -3.20
CA TYR A 92 14.08 -19.46 -2.62
C TYR A 92 14.24 -20.70 -3.55
N PRO A 93 13.16 -21.35 -4.04
CA PRO A 93 13.30 -22.54 -4.89
C PRO A 93 13.75 -22.23 -6.32
N VAL A 94 13.61 -20.98 -6.77
CA VAL A 94 13.97 -20.50 -8.10
C VAL A 94 15.49 -20.31 -8.19
N LEU A 95 16.03 -19.49 -7.29
CA LEU A 95 17.47 -19.19 -7.13
C LEU A 95 18.24 -20.35 -6.49
N LYS A 96 17.58 -21.12 -5.61
CA LYS A 96 18.13 -22.23 -4.83
C LYS A 96 19.14 -21.79 -3.76
N ASP A 97 19.17 -20.50 -3.41
CA ASP A 97 20.01 -19.99 -2.32
C ASP A 97 19.28 -20.15 -0.97
N PRO A 98 19.81 -20.89 0.02
CA PRO A 98 19.22 -20.96 1.37
C PRO A 98 19.20 -19.63 2.15
N VAL A 99 19.76 -18.53 1.60
CA VAL A 99 19.61 -17.18 2.15
C VAL A 99 18.16 -16.72 2.10
N GLU A 100 17.46 -16.80 0.96
CA GLU A 100 16.10 -16.23 0.83
C GLU A 100 15.10 -16.89 1.79
N LYS A 101 15.26 -18.20 2.06
CA LYS A 101 14.50 -18.88 3.12
C LYS A 101 14.80 -18.31 4.52
N ALA A 102 16.06 -18.00 4.81
CA ALA A 102 16.47 -17.43 6.10
C ALA A 102 15.98 -15.98 6.25
N ASP A 103 15.95 -15.22 5.15
CA ASP A 103 15.48 -13.84 5.13
C ASP A 103 13.94 -13.78 5.14
N PHE A 104 13.19 -14.66 4.44
CA PHE A 104 11.78 -14.95 4.73
C PHE A 104 11.55 -15.14 6.23
N GLU A 105 12.27 -16.09 6.84
CA GLU A 105 12.15 -16.36 8.27
C GLU A 105 12.47 -15.13 9.12
N SER A 106 13.32 -14.20 8.67
CA SER A 106 13.61 -12.93 9.34
C SER A 106 12.46 -11.93 9.19
N LYS A 107 11.97 -11.70 7.96
CA LYS A 107 10.86 -10.79 7.65
C LYS A 107 9.59 -11.17 8.44
N ILE A 108 9.27 -12.45 8.61
CA ILE A 108 8.15 -12.88 9.47
C ILE A 108 8.32 -12.44 10.93
N LYS A 109 9.55 -12.42 11.47
CA LYS A 109 9.83 -11.93 12.83
C LYS A 109 9.69 -10.42 12.91
N ASP A 110 10.14 -9.69 11.90
CA ASP A 110 10.00 -8.23 11.82
C ASP A 110 8.53 -7.81 11.66
N PHE A 111 7.73 -8.56 10.88
CA PHE A 111 6.28 -8.43 10.83
C PHE A 111 5.66 -8.61 12.22
N ASP A 112 5.99 -9.69 12.95
CA ASP A 112 5.43 -9.95 14.29
C ASP A 112 5.78 -8.83 15.29
N LEU A 113 6.96 -8.20 15.16
CA LEU A 113 7.34 -7.04 15.96
C LEU A 113 6.52 -5.79 15.58
N LEU A 114 6.34 -5.53 14.29
CA LEU A 114 5.52 -4.42 13.78
C LEU A 114 4.03 -4.61 14.14
N ALA A 115 3.53 -5.84 14.15
CA ALA A 115 2.18 -6.18 14.56
C ALA A 115 1.91 -5.76 16.01
N ILE A 116 2.77 -6.17 16.95
CA ILE A 116 2.68 -5.78 18.38
C ILE A 116 2.77 -4.25 18.55
N MET A 117 3.56 -3.56 17.71
CA MET A 117 3.63 -2.10 17.70
C MET A 117 2.32 -1.47 17.21
N PHE A 118 1.75 -1.99 16.13
CA PHE A 118 0.49 -1.52 15.56
C PHE A 118 -0.67 -1.68 16.54
N GLU A 119 -0.87 -2.87 17.11
CA GLU A 119 -1.93 -3.16 18.09
C GLU A 119 -1.98 -2.11 19.20
N LYS A 120 -0.79 -1.72 19.69
CA LYS A 120 -0.60 -0.76 20.76
C LYS A 120 -0.80 0.70 20.33
N GLN A 121 -0.36 1.07 19.12
CA GLN A 121 -0.48 2.44 18.60
C GLN A 121 -1.93 2.75 18.15
N ALA A 122 -2.54 1.84 17.38
CA ALA A 122 -3.96 1.86 17.03
C ALA A 122 -4.86 1.67 18.26
N GLY A 123 -4.33 1.05 19.33
CA GLY A 123 -5.08 0.83 20.58
C GLY A 123 -6.22 -0.15 20.37
N LEU A 124 -5.95 -1.29 19.76
CA LEU A 124 -6.97 -2.31 19.43
C LEU A 124 -7.62 -2.91 20.68
N ASP A 125 -6.94 -2.90 21.83
CA ASP A 125 -7.49 -3.34 23.12
C ASP A 125 -8.56 -2.40 23.71
N ARG A 126 -8.83 -1.24 23.08
CA ARG A 126 -9.90 -0.34 23.52
C ARG A 126 -11.27 -0.85 23.07
N PRO A 127 -12.31 -0.89 23.93
CA PRO A 127 -13.63 -1.42 23.55
C PRO A 127 -14.29 -0.73 22.34
N GLU A 128 -14.02 0.55 22.12
CA GLU A 128 -14.49 1.31 20.96
C GLU A 128 -13.89 0.84 19.61
N ASN A 129 -12.76 0.13 19.64
CA ASN A 129 -12.04 -0.35 18.46
C ASN A 129 -12.32 -1.85 18.14
N ALA A 130 -13.38 -2.45 18.71
CA ALA A 130 -13.64 -3.89 18.58
C ALA A 130 -13.76 -4.38 17.12
N ASP A 131 -14.44 -3.64 16.24
CA ASP A 131 -14.61 -4.01 14.82
C ASP A 131 -13.29 -3.89 14.03
N LEU A 132 -12.47 -2.89 14.36
CA LEU A 132 -11.12 -2.73 13.83
C LEU A 132 -10.22 -3.89 14.28
N LYS A 133 -10.29 -4.27 15.56
CA LYS A 133 -9.56 -5.43 16.10
C LYS A 133 -9.97 -6.72 15.43
N ALA A 134 -11.27 -6.97 15.22
CA ALA A 134 -11.75 -8.17 14.53
C ALA A 134 -11.24 -8.25 13.09
N SER A 135 -11.21 -7.12 12.37
CA SER A 135 -10.66 -7.05 11.01
C SER A 135 -9.15 -7.30 10.99
N TYR A 136 -8.44 -6.80 11.99
CA TYR A 136 -7.00 -7.01 12.16
C TYR A 136 -6.64 -8.47 12.53
N GLU A 137 -7.39 -9.08 13.44
CA GLU A 137 -7.22 -10.49 13.84
C GLU A 137 -7.41 -11.44 12.64
N SER A 138 -8.24 -11.08 11.67
CA SER A 138 -8.41 -11.82 10.41
C SER A 138 -7.10 -11.84 9.58
N ILE A 139 -6.46 -10.68 9.39
CA ILE A 139 -5.16 -10.55 8.70
C ILE A 139 -4.08 -11.36 9.40
N ILE A 140 -4.04 -11.36 10.73
CA ILE A 140 -3.11 -12.18 11.51
C ILE A 140 -3.38 -13.68 11.30
N SER A 141 -4.64 -14.10 11.18
CA SER A 141 -4.98 -15.48 10.80
C SER A 141 -4.42 -15.82 9.42
N LYS A 142 -4.70 -14.97 8.41
CA LYS A 142 -4.24 -15.15 7.04
C LYS A 142 -2.72 -15.21 6.92
N LYS A 143 -1.99 -14.34 7.63
CA LYS A 143 -0.53 -14.39 7.70
C LYS A 143 -0.04 -15.75 8.22
N ASN A 144 -0.70 -16.31 9.23
CA ASN A 144 -0.29 -17.59 9.81
C ASN A 144 -0.61 -18.77 8.89
N ASP A 145 -1.70 -18.73 8.12
CA ASP A 145 -2.01 -19.72 7.08
C ASP A 145 -0.93 -19.66 5.99
N LEU A 146 -0.64 -18.46 5.45
CA LEU A 146 0.42 -18.22 4.46
C LEU A 146 1.80 -18.71 4.93
N VAL A 147 2.21 -18.40 6.17
CA VAL A 147 3.50 -18.87 6.72
C VAL A 147 3.53 -20.39 6.87
N ALA A 148 2.40 -21.05 7.14
CA ALA A 148 2.34 -22.51 7.20
C ALA A 148 2.48 -23.14 5.80
N ASP A 149 1.86 -22.55 4.79
CA ASP A 149 1.92 -23.02 3.41
C ASP A 149 3.30 -22.76 2.76
N ALA A 150 3.91 -21.59 3.00
CA ALA A 150 5.31 -21.31 2.63
C ALA A 150 6.28 -22.36 3.24
N MET A 151 6.10 -22.70 4.52
CA MET A 151 6.91 -23.72 5.18
C MET A 151 6.70 -25.14 4.62
N ASN A 152 5.48 -25.46 4.18
CA ASN A 152 5.20 -26.70 3.46
C ASN A 152 5.86 -26.70 2.07
N PHE A 153 5.70 -25.62 1.32
CA PHE A 153 6.29 -25.38 0.00
C PHE A 153 7.82 -25.57 0.02
N PHE A 154 8.51 -24.96 0.99
CA PHE A 154 9.94 -25.15 1.24
C PHE A 154 10.28 -26.63 1.50
N ALA A 155 9.53 -27.30 2.39
CA ALA A 155 9.79 -28.69 2.75
C ALA A 155 9.55 -29.67 1.59
N VAL A 156 8.60 -29.38 0.70
CA VAL A 156 8.37 -30.13 -0.55
C VAL A 156 9.53 -29.93 -1.51
N TYR A 157 9.94 -28.68 -1.75
CA TYR A 157 11.07 -28.34 -2.60
C TYR A 157 12.37 -29.01 -2.12
N GLU A 158 12.74 -28.83 -0.84
CA GLU A 158 13.95 -29.42 -0.23
C GLU A 158 14.00 -30.95 -0.35
N LYS A 159 12.85 -31.61 -0.26
CA LYS A 159 12.71 -33.07 -0.34
C LYS A 159 12.84 -33.60 -1.76
N ASN A 160 12.30 -32.87 -2.75
CA ASN A 160 12.20 -33.33 -4.14
C ASN A 160 13.29 -32.75 -5.06
N GLY A 161 13.95 -31.67 -4.66
CA GLY A 161 14.91 -30.91 -5.46
C GLY A 161 14.27 -30.11 -6.60
N THR A 162 12.94 -29.94 -6.57
CA THR A 162 12.15 -29.26 -7.60
C THR A 162 10.80 -28.85 -7.01
N VAL A 163 10.23 -27.77 -7.56
CA VAL A 163 8.89 -27.26 -7.22
C VAL A 163 7.82 -28.21 -7.78
N ILE A 164 6.72 -28.37 -7.06
CA ILE A 164 5.52 -29.08 -7.52
C ILE A 164 4.43 -28.04 -7.76
N TYR A 165 3.84 -28.05 -8.96
CA TYR A 165 2.83 -27.07 -9.38
C TYR A 165 1.63 -27.00 -8.43
N GLU A 166 1.13 -28.14 -7.95
CA GLU A 166 0.05 -28.18 -6.97
C GLU A 166 0.42 -27.55 -5.61
N ASP A 167 1.70 -27.56 -5.22
CA ASP A 167 2.17 -26.90 -3.99
C ASP A 167 2.45 -25.40 -4.21
N VAL A 168 2.69 -24.94 -5.46
CA VAL A 168 2.69 -23.50 -5.81
C VAL A 168 1.28 -22.95 -5.63
N ILE A 169 0.27 -23.56 -6.27
CA ILE A 169 -1.13 -23.09 -6.20
C ILE A 169 -1.60 -22.93 -4.76
N VAL A 170 -1.27 -23.87 -3.86
CA VAL A 170 -1.64 -23.77 -2.45
C VAL A 170 -0.96 -22.59 -1.75
N PHE A 171 0.27 -22.26 -2.13
CA PHE A 171 0.95 -21.08 -1.58
C PHE A 171 0.36 -19.78 -2.14
N GLU A 172 0.11 -19.70 -3.45
CA GLU A 172 -0.55 -18.56 -4.12
C GLU A 172 -1.95 -18.31 -3.56
N ASP A 173 -2.81 -19.33 -3.43
CA ASP A 173 -4.14 -19.25 -2.78
C ASP A 173 -4.06 -18.61 -1.37
N SER A 174 -2.93 -18.80 -0.67
CA SER A 174 -2.66 -18.27 0.67
C SER A 174 -2.06 -16.85 0.65
N ILE A 175 -1.27 -16.50 -0.36
CA ILE A 175 -0.82 -15.13 -0.66
C ILE A 175 -2.03 -14.26 -1.00
N ASP A 176 -2.82 -14.70 -1.98
CA ASP A 176 -4.06 -14.09 -2.45
C ASP A 176 -5.08 -13.97 -1.29
N GLY A 177 -5.15 -15.00 -0.45
CA GLY A 177 -5.94 -15.01 0.78
C GLY A 177 -5.51 -13.99 1.84
N PHE A 178 -4.26 -13.53 1.82
CA PHE A 178 -3.70 -12.53 2.72
C PHE A 178 -3.77 -11.11 2.15
N THR A 179 -3.35 -10.90 0.89
CA THR A 179 -3.38 -9.61 0.20
C THR A 179 -4.82 -9.06 0.09
N SER A 180 -5.79 -9.94 -0.21
CA SER A 180 -7.22 -9.61 -0.30
C SER A 180 -7.86 -9.15 1.02
N GLU A 181 -7.26 -9.44 2.18
CA GLU A 181 -7.69 -8.87 3.47
C GLU A 181 -6.85 -7.65 3.86
N PHE A 182 -5.53 -7.72 3.70
CA PHE A 182 -4.61 -6.71 4.22
C PHE A 182 -4.57 -5.43 3.37
N GLY A 183 -4.62 -5.53 2.04
CA GLY A 183 -4.69 -4.37 1.14
C GLY A 183 -5.91 -3.49 1.44
N PRO A 184 -7.14 -4.05 1.45
CA PRO A 184 -8.35 -3.32 1.83
C PRO A 184 -8.33 -2.79 3.27
N PHE A 185 -7.82 -3.54 4.24
CA PHE A 185 -7.68 -3.04 5.61
C PHE A 185 -6.75 -1.82 5.68
N THR A 186 -5.57 -1.92 5.08
CA THR A 186 -4.57 -0.84 5.04
C THR A 186 -5.16 0.41 4.39
N LYS A 187 -5.79 0.27 3.23
CA LYS A 187 -6.50 1.36 2.53
C LYS A 187 -7.59 2.00 3.38
N ASN A 188 -8.42 1.21 4.05
CA ASN A 188 -9.49 1.71 4.91
C ASN A 188 -8.96 2.40 6.16
N TYR A 189 -7.90 1.87 6.77
CA TYR A 189 -7.22 2.47 7.93
C TYR A 189 -6.57 3.81 7.57
N PHE A 190 -5.91 3.87 6.40
CA PHE A 190 -5.28 5.08 5.88
C PHE A 190 -6.32 6.18 5.64
N ALA A 191 -7.50 5.82 5.14
CA ALA A 191 -8.63 6.75 4.97
C ALA A 191 -9.23 7.28 6.28
N MET A 192 -8.87 6.74 7.45
CA MET A 192 -9.25 7.29 8.77
C MET A 192 -8.33 8.44 9.21
N VAL A 193 -7.13 8.56 8.63
CA VAL A 193 -6.25 9.71 8.88
C VAL A 193 -6.87 10.91 8.18
N SER A 194 -7.23 11.95 8.94
CA SER A 194 -8.05 13.01 8.38
C SER A 194 -7.26 13.81 7.34
N LYS A 195 -7.96 14.27 6.30
CA LYS A 195 -7.33 15.15 5.31
C LYS A 195 -6.77 16.42 5.95
N GLU A 196 -7.36 16.89 7.06
CA GLU A 196 -6.82 18.04 7.81
C GLU A 196 -5.51 17.70 8.53
N ASP A 197 -5.32 16.47 9.02
CA ASP A 197 -4.04 16.02 9.60
C ASP A 197 -2.94 15.88 8.53
N LEU A 198 -3.30 15.46 7.30
CA LEU A 198 -2.39 15.33 6.17
C LEU A 198 -2.05 16.68 5.50
N ASP A 199 -3.04 17.53 5.25
CA ASP A 199 -2.85 18.86 4.66
C ASP A 199 -1.98 19.77 5.57
N ASN A 200 -2.00 19.54 6.89
CA ASN A 200 -1.12 20.21 7.86
C ASN A 200 0.24 19.52 8.05
N ASN A 201 0.46 18.32 7.50
CA ASN A 201 1.73 17.58 7.60
C ASN A 201 2.10 16.93 6.25
N ARG A 202 2.75 17.72 5.38
CA ARG A 202 3.22 17.28 4.06
C ARG A 202 4.24 16.14 4.11
N HIS A 203 5.00 16.00 5.20
CA HIS A 203 5.89 14.83 5.38
C HIS A 203 5.10 13.55 5.65
N ALA A 204 3.96 13.66 6.36
CA ALA A 204 3.08 12.52 6.52
C ALA A 204 2.48 12.13 5.16
N ALA A 205 1.84 13.06 4.45
CA ALA A 205 1.27 12.83 3.13
C ALA A 205 2.29 12.19 2.15
N ALA A 206 3.51 12.74 2.09
CA ALA A 206 4.61 12.18 1.31
C ALA A 206 4.92 10.71 1.67
N ALA A 207 4.93 10.35 2.96
CA ALA A 207 5.14 8.96 3.38
C ALA A 207 3.94 8.03 3.09
N PHE A 208 2.71 8.55 3.01
CA PHE A 208 1.54 7.77 2.53
C PHE A 208 1.67 7.41 1.04
N ASP A 209 2.10 8.36 0.21
CA ASP A 209 2.30 8.12 -1.23
C ASP A 209 3.42 7.08 -1.46
N LEU A 210 4.52 7.15 -0.69
CA LEU A 210 5.58 6.14 -0.72
C LEU A 210 5.06 4.73 -0.37
N LEU A 211 4.22 4.58 0.65
CA LEU A 211 3.64 3.28 1.00
C LEU A 211 2.78 2.69 -0.12
N SER A 212 2.17 3.54 -0.96
CA SER A 212 1.45 3.11 -2.17
C SER A 212 2.40 2.67 -3.28
N MET A 213 3.54 3.36 -3.45
CA MET A 213 4.61 2.91 -4.35
C MET A 213 5.15 1.55 -3.92
N HIS A 214 5.39 1.32 -2.62
CA HIS A 214 5.94 0.06 -2.11
C HIS A 214 5.02 -1.14 -2.37
N HIS A 215 3.71 -0.94 -2.22
CA HIS A 215 2.72 -1.98 -2.47
C HIS A 215 2.78 -2.46 -3.91
N TYR A 216 2.66 -1.55 -4.90
CA TYR A 216 2.73 -1.91 -6.31
C TYR A 216 4.11 -2.41 -6.75
N MET A 217 5.17 -1.96 -6.05
CA MET A 217 6.53 -2.45 -6.25
C MET A 217 6.61 -3.95 -5.97
N ILE A 218 6.22 -4.40 -4.76
CA ILE A 218 6.36 -5.82 -4.44
C ILE A 218 5.28 -6.68 -5.12
N GLU A 219 4.05 -6.18 -5.31
CA GLU A 219 3.07 -6.86 -6.18
C GLU A 219 3.70 -7.12 -7.56
N SER A 220 4.40 -6.15 -8.16
CA SER A 220 5.10 -6.41 -9.43
C SER A 220 6.28 -7.40 -9.34
N VAL A 221 6.82 -7.72 -8.17
CA VAL A 221 7.88 -8.74 -8.04
C VAL A 221 7.28 -10.13 -7.87
N GLU A 222 6.23 -10.25 -7.04
CA GLU A 222 5.39 -11.44 -6.86
C GLU A 222 4.94 -11.99 -8.22
N GLU A 223 4.26 -11.16 -9.01
CA GLU A 223 3.74 -11.47 -10.36
C GLU A 223 4.83 -11.89 -11.36
N ALA A 224 6.06 -11.39 -11.17
CA ALA A 224 7.20 -11.78 -12.01
C ALA A 224 7.64 -13.22 -11.73
N PHE A 225 7.66 -13.62 -10.45
CA PHE A 225 7.93 -15.00 -10.05
C PHE A 225 6.75 -15.93 -10.35
N GLY A 226 5.52 -15.49 -10.08
CA GLY A 226 4.28 -16.21 -10.40
C GLY A 226 4.20 -16.58 -11.88
N TYR A 227 4.51 -15.66 -12.80
CA TYR A 227 4.60 -15.95 -14.24
C TYR A 227 5.57 -17.11 -14.57
N VAL A 228 6.74 -17.14 -13.93
CA VAL A 228 7.78 -18.15 -14.17
C VAL A 228 7.42 -19.50 -13.53
N LEU A 229 6.73 -19.49 -12.38
CA LEU A 229 6.33 -20.69 -11.65
C LEU A 229 5.07 -21.35 -12.22
N LEU A 230 4.08 -20.55 -12.64
CA LEU A 230 2.77 -21.01 -13.08
C LEU A 230 2.63 -21.09 -14.61
N ASN A 231 3.41 -20.30 -15.38
CA ASN A 231 3.27 -20.13 -16.83
C ASN A 231 1.88 -19.59 -17.26
N GLU A 232 1.28 -18.72 -16.44
CA GLU A 232 -0.02 -18.13 -16.71
C GLU A 232 0.16 -16.68 -17.21
N SER A 233 -0.33 -16.37 -18.40
CA SER A 233 -0.05 -15.06 -19.03
C SER A 233 -0.66 -13.86 -18.31
N ILE A 234 -1.58 -14.11 -17.37
CA ILE A 234 -2.23 -13.07 -16.56
C ILE A 234 -1.22 -12.41 -15.60
N GLU A 235 -0.38 -13.21 -14.94
CA GLU A 235 0.73 -12.77 -14.08
C GLU A 235 1.62 -11.70 -14.76
N LYS A 236 1.95 -11.93 -16.03
CA LYS A 236 2.76 -10.99 -16.82
C LYS A 236 1.98 -9.73 -17.26
N GLU A 237 0.66 -9.82 -17.38
CA GLU A 237 -0.21 -8.66 -17.62
C GLU A 237 -0.38 -7.84 -16.32
N GLU A 238 -0.50 -8.49 -15.17
CA GLU A 238 -0.67 -7.86 -13.86
C GLU A 238 0.66 -7.28 -13.33
N PHE A 239 1.81 -7.94 -13.56
CA PHE A 239 3.16 -7.34 -13.50
C PHE A 239 3.20 -5.96 -14.16
N ALA A 240 2.80 -5.90 -15.44
CA ALA A 240 2.88 -4.67 -16.22
C ALA A 240 1.88 -3.61 -15.73
N ALA A 241 0.71 -4.02 -15.24
CA ALA A 241 -0.25 -3.12 -14.63
C ALA A 241 0.26 -2.56 -13.29
N ASN A 242 0.91 -3.38 -12.46
CA ASN A 242 1.48 -2.96 -11.17
C ASN A 242 2.64 -1.98 -11.38
N ILE A 243 3.46 -2.21 -12.40
CA ILE A 243 4.48 -1.28 -12.89
C ILE A 243 3.90 0.09 -13.34
N GLU A 244 2.72 0.11 -13.98
CA GLU A 244 2.02 1.37 -14.33
C GLU A 244 1.43 2.07 -13.08
N LYS A 245 0.78 1.32 -12.18
CA LYS A 245 0.28 1.83 -10.89
C LYS A 245 1.41 2.44 -10.03
N PHE A 246 2.59 1.82 -10.04
CA PHE A 246 3.80 2.34 -9.38
C PHE A 246 4.20 3.70 -9.96
N ASP A 247 4.28 3.83 -11.29
CA ASP A 247 4.66 5.07 -11.95
C ASP A 247 3.61 6.18 -11.70
N ASP A 248 2.32 5.86 -11.64
CA ASP A 248 1.25 6.79 -11.23
C ASP A 248 1.42 7.28 -9.78
N ALA A 249 1.70 6.37 -8.83
CA ALA A 249 1.98 6.74 -7.43
C ALA A 249 3.25 7.59 -7.30
N ALA A 250 4.31 7.25 -8.05
CA ALA A 250 5.55 8.01 -8.10
C ALA A 250 5.35 9.42 -8.68
N ASN A 251 4.52 9.56 -9.72
CA ASN A 251 4.15 10.84 -10.29
C ASN A 251 3.36 11.71 -9.27
N ALA A 252 2.43 11.13 -8.51
CA ALA A 252 1.70 11.84 -7.47
C ALA A 252 2.65 12.44 -6.41
N PHE A 253 3.62 11.64 -5.93
CA PHE A 253 4.64 12.06 -4.95
C PHE A 253 5.51 13.24 -5.43
N VAL A 254 5.72 13.40 -6.74
CA VAL A 254 6.51 14.52 -7.31
C VAL A 254 5.69 15.79 -7.53
N ILE A 255 4.38 15.67 -7.80
CA ILE A 255 3.53 16.77 -8.26
C ILE A 255 3.24 17.83 -7.17
N ASP A 256 3.34 17.49 -5.88
CA ASP A 256 3.09 18.44 -4.77
C ASP A 256 4.20 19.51 -4.58
N ASP A 257 5.16 19.67 -5.50
CA ASP A 257 6.37 20.51 -5.36
C ASP A 257 7.28 20.14 -4.15
N TYR A 258 6.90 19.13 -3.35
CA TYR A 258 7.59 18.67 -2.14
C TYR A 258 9.08 18.39 -2.36
N LEU A 259 9.42 17.65 -3.42
CA LEU A 259 10.81 17.36 -3.79
C LEU A 259 11.55 18.53 -4.45
N GLY A 260 10.84 19.59 -4.85
CA GLY A 260 11.41 20.80 -5.45
C GLY A 260 12.05 21.75 -4.44
N GLU A 261 11.73 21.60 -3.16
CA GLU A 261 12.23 22.42 -2.06
C GLU A 261 13.74 22.19 -1.82
N TYR A 262 14.47 23.22 -1.41
CA TYR A 262 15.94 23.19 -1.31
C TYR A 262 16.41 22.21 -0.23
N GLU A 263 15.65 22.14 0.86
CA GLU A 263 15.76 21.22 1.99
C GLU A 263 15.57 19.75 1.58
N ASN A 264 14.73 19.47 0.57
CA ASN A 264 14.35 18.12 0.17
C ASN A 264 15.26 17.49 -0.90
N LYS A 265 16.43 18.08 -1.17
CA LYS A 265 17.43 17.53 -2.10
C LYS A 265 17.88 16.10 -1.81
N ALA A 266 17.96 15.71 -0.53
CA ALA A 266 18.31 14.35 -0.16
C ALA A 266 17.20 13.36 -0.56
N LYS A 267 15.93 13.73 -0.33
CA LYS A 267 14.74 12.98 -0.76
C LYS A 267 14.67 12.89 -2.28
N LEU A 268 14.89 13.99 -3.01
CA LEU A 268 14.94 13.99 -4.48
C LEU A 268 16.03 13.05 -5.04
N ALA A 269 17.20 12.99 -4.41
CA ALA A 269 18.26 12.07 -4.80
C ALA A 269 17.91 10.59 -4.48
N ALA A 270 17.25 10.33 -3.35
CA ALA A 270 16.73 9.00 -3.02
C ALA A 270 15.62 8.57 -4.00
N TYR A 271 14.64 9.43 -4.29
CA TYR A 271 13.60 9.23 -5.30
C TYR A 271 14.17 8.93 -6.69
N THR A 272 15.18 9.69 -7.13
CA THR A 272 15.89 9.41 -8.39
C THR A 272 16.55 8.02 -8.39
N SER A 273 17.02 7.56 -7.22
CA SER A 273 17.60 6.22 -7.06
C SER A 273 16.54 5.12 -7.16
N VAL A 274 15.36 5.33 -6.53
CA VAL A 274 14.19 4.44 -6.63
C VAL A 274 13.74 4.28 -8.08
N MET A 275 13.45 5.38 -8.78
CA MET A 275 13.01 5.31 -10.19
C MET A 275 14.07 4.67 -11.10
N SER A 276 15.35 4.90 -10.81
CA SER A 276 16.43 4.25 -11.55
C SER A 276 16.56 2.75 -11.24
N ALA A 277 16.21 2.30 -10.02
CA ALA A 277 16.22 0.88 -9.66
C ALA A 277 14.99 0.15 -10.22
N LYS A 278 13.80 0.74 -10.12
CA LYS A 278 12.56 0.25 -10.76
C LYS A 278 12.78 -0.01 -12.24
N GLY A 279 13.36 0.96 -12.96
CA GLY A 279 13.68 0.78 -14.38
C GLY A 279 14.74 -0.30 -14.67
N ARG A 280 15.55 -0.74 -13.71
CA ARG A 280 16.49 -1.88 -13.90
C ARG A 280 15.83 -3.21 -13.57
N MET A 281 15.08 -3.28 -12.47
CA MET A 281 14.24 -4.43 -12.10
C MET A 281 13.27 -4.77 -13.23
N GLU A 282 12.53 -3.79 -13.77
CA GLU A 282 11.59 -3.98 -14.88
C GLU A 282 12.29 -4.57 -16.13
N ASN A 283 13.47 -4.06 -16.49
CA ASN A 283 14.24 -4.60 -17.61
C ASN A 283 14.75 -6.02 -17.34
N ALA A 284 15.12 -6.36 -16.09
CA ALA A 284 15.56 -7.70 -15.73
C ALA A 284 14.40 -8.70 -15.74
N ALA A 285 13.21 -8.31 -15.27
CA ALA A 285 11.98 -9.10 -15.39
C ALA A 285 11.68 -9.44 -16.86
N TYR A 286 11.75 -8.46 -17.77
CA TYR A 286 11.53 -8.73 -19.20
C TYR A 286 12.60 -9.63 -19.84
N VAL A 287 13.84 -9.66 -19.32
CA VAL A 287 14.86 -10.65 -19.74
C VAL A 287 14.49 -12.04 -19.24
N MET A 288 14.13 -12.16 -17.96
CA MET A 288 13.63 -13.40 -17.35
C MET A 288 12.43 -13.97 -18.13
N PHE A 289 11.43 -13.15 -18.42
CA PHE A 289 10.26 -13.54 -19.21
C PHE A 289 10.64 -14.00 -20.63
N ALA A 290 11.60 -13.33 -21.28
CA ALA A 290 12.03 -13.67 -22.63
C ALA A 290 12.80 -15.00 -22.68
N GLU A 291 13.61 -15.33 -21.67
CA GLU A 291 14.25 -16.65 -21.56
C GLU A 291 13.19 -17.74 -21.34
N PHE A 292 12.26 -17.50 -20.41
CA PHE A 292 11.16 -18.42 -20.11
C PHE A 292 10.29 -18.73 -21.34
N GLU A 293 9.91 -17.71 -22.11
CA GLU A 293 9.09 -17.86 -23.34
C GLU A 293 9.79 -18.64 -24.46
N ILE A 294 11.13 -18.68 -24.46
CA ILE A 294 11.94 -19.38 -25.49
C ILE A 294 12.21 -20.83 -25.09
N ASP A 295 12.69 -21.04 -23.86
CA ASP A 295 13.24 -22.32 -23.41
C ASP A 295 12.35 -23.05 -22.38
N GLY A 296 11.29 -22.41 -21.88
CA GLY A 296 10.43 -22.92 -20.80
C GLY A 296 11.12 -22.93 -19.43
N MET A 297 12.24 -22.23 -19.31
CA MET A 297 13.09 -22.13 -18.12
C MET A 297 13.82 -20.79 -18.15
N VAL A 298 14.13 -20.24 -16.98
CA VAL A 298 14.98 -19.05 -16.83
C VAL A 298 16.40 -19.50 -16.47
N SER A 299 17.43 -18.82 -16.98
CA SER A 299 18.81 -19.08 -16.56
C SER A 299 19.12 -18.46 -15.19
N GLU A 300 20.01 -19.10 -14.44
CA GLU A 300 20.56 -18.61 -13.17
C GLU A 300 21.03 -17.15 -13.28
N ASN A 301 21.73 -16.78 -14.36
CA ASN A 301 22.18 -15.38 -14.57
C ASN A 301 21.03 -14.37 -14.75
N ALA A 302 19.88 -14.77 -15.28
CA ALA A 302 18.74 -13.87 -15.47
C ALA A 302 17.93 -13.73 -14.18
N LEU A 303 17.83 -14.81 -13.39
CA LEU A 303 17.26 -14.79 -12.04
C LEU A 303 18.11 -13.93 -11.09
N ASP A 304 19.41 -14.20 -10.98
CA ASP A 304 20.37 -13.41 -10.18
C ASP A 304 20.35 -11.91 -10.56
N ALA A 305 20.11 -11.61 -11.84
CA ALA A 305 20.04 -10.24 -12.34
C ALA A 305 18.70 -9.55 -12.06
N PHE A 306 17.60 -10.30 -11.96
CA PHE A 306 16.32 -9.78 -11.50
C PHE A 306 16.38 -9.52 -10.00
N GLU A 307 16.77 -10.54 -9.22
CA GLU A 307 16.88 -10.50 -7.76
C GLU A 307 17.69 -9.31 -7.28
N LYS A 308 18.94 -9.20 -7.74
CA LYS A 308 19.82 -8.08 -7.40
C LYS A 308 19.22 -6.70 -7.68
N GLU A 309 18.30 -6.57 -8.64
CA GLU A 309 17.65 -5.29 -8.95
C GLU A 309 16.34 -5.07 -8.17
N VAL A 310 15.67 -6.14 -7.70
CA VAL A 310 14.65 -6.10 -6.62
C VAL A 310 15.31 -5.60 -5.34
N ASP A 311 16.35 -6.29 -4.89
CA ASP A 311 17.20 -5.95 -3.74
C ASP A 311 17.69 -4.48 -3.79
N SER A 312 18.21 -4.05 -4.95
CA SER A 312 18.61 -2.66 -5.20
C SER A 312 17.47 -1.64 -5.16
N LEU A 313 16.24 -2.05 -5.47
CA LEU A 313 15.04 -1.22 -5.47
C LEU A 313 14.47 -1.10 -4.06
N THR A 314 14.33 -2.21 -3.32
CA THR A 314 13.95 -2.25 -1.90
C THR A 314 14.91 -1.39 -1.07
N MET A 315 16.22 -1.56 -1.21
CA MET A 315 17.23 -0.70 -0.56
C MET A 315 17.09 0.80 -0.91
N ALA A 316 16.74 1.12 -2.15
CA ALA A 316 16.55 2.51 -2.58
C ALA A 316 15.25 3.11 -2.00
N TYR A 317 14.20 2.29 -1.93
CA TYR A 317 12.90 2.66 -1.38
C TYR A 317 13.00 2.90 0.13
N ASP A 318 13.58 1.96 0.89
CA ASP A 318 13.78 2.09 2.33
C ASP A 318 14.52 3.37 2.69
N LYS A 319 15.57 3.69 1.93
CA LYS A 319 16.31 4.94 2.09
C LYS A 319 15.47 6.19 1.80
N LEU A 320 14.60 6.15 0.79
CA LEU A 320 13.69 7.26 0.50
C LEU A 320 12.66 7.43 1.62
N LEU A 321 12.08 6.33 2.09
CA LEU A 321 11.14 6.31 3.21
C LEU A 321 11.82 6.86 4.48
N GLU A 322 13.03 6.41 4.82
CA GLU A 322 13.81 6.97 5.92
C GLU A 322 14.04 8.48 5.78
N GLU A 323 14.40 8.98 4.60
CA GLU A 323 14.63 10.42 4.37
C GLU A 323 13.34 11.25 4.50
N VAL A 324 12.17 10.69 4.22
CA VAL A 324 10.87 11.33 4.47
C VAL A 324 10.48 11.26 5.96
N LEU A 325 10.63 10.09 6.59
CA LEU A 325 10.23 9.86 7.98
C LEU A 325 11.11 10.63 9.01
N LYS A 326 12.30 11.08 8.64
CA LYS A 326 13.21 11.87 9.51
C LYS A 326 12.65 13.24 9.94
N ASP A 327 11.65 13.74 9.23
CA ASP A 327 11.07 15.08 9.43
C ASP A 327 9.65 15.05 10.04
N LEU A 328 9.24 13.90 10.59
CA LEU A 328 8.01 13.70 11.37
C LEU A 328 8.23 13.91 12.88
#